data_AF-A0A258TNG9-F1
#
_entry.id   AF-A0A258TNG9-F1
#
_cell.length_a   1.000
_cell.length_b   1.000
_cell.length_c   1.000
_cell.angle_alpha   90.00
_cell.angle_beta   90.00
_cell.angle_gamma   90.00
#
_symmetry.space_group_name_H-M   'P 1'
#
loop_
_entity.id
_entity.type
_entity.pdbx_description
1 polymer ?
#
loop_
_entity_poly.entity_id
_entity_poly.type
_entity_poly.pdbx_seq_one_letter_code
_entity_poly.pdbx_strand_id
1 'polypeptide(L)'
;MAMRLRFLLLGCALFTGLSAAAAEEPVLFGDALYAKFQHPRCLQCHQFNSRKNNGRAYSSHRSRYLCDNCHTPRITGLARGEWMAPHERMDWTGLSARDTCLIAKRNMGVGDVDSKLLEHMLHDGRVHWALDNGMTPMGKFPAVPGGSEEWARDVRAWAASGMRCE
;
A
#
# COMPACT_ATOMS: atom_id res chain seq x y z
N MET A 1 14.14 73.37 38.32
CA MET A 1 13.51 73.12 37.00
C MET A 1 14.63 72.77 36.02
N ALA A 2 14.87 71.48 35.78
CA ALA A 2 14.44 70.71 34.58
C ALA A 2 15.35 71.01 33.37
N MET A 3 15.90 70.08 32.58
CA MET A 3 15.81 68.62 32.48
C MET A 3 17.00 68.16 31.59
N ARG A 4 17.74 67.12 31.98
CA ARG A 4 18.80 66.51 31.15
C ARG A 4 18.17 65.44 30.25
N LEU A 5 18.18 65.66 28.94
CA LEU A 5 17.67 64.72 27.94
C LEU A 5 18.75 63.68 27.59
N ARG A 6 18.59 62.46 28.07
CA ARG A 6 19.41 61.30 27.68
C ARG A 6 18.76 60.63 26.47
N PHE A 7 19.40 60.72 25.30
CA PHE A 7 19.06 59.91 24.13
C PHE A 7 19.53 58.46 24.37
N LEU A 8 18.59 57.55 24.60
CA LEU A 8 18.81 56.11 24.52
C LEU A 8 18.63 55.69 23.06
N LEU A 9 19.73 55.38 22.37
CA LEU A 9 19.72 54.68 21.10
C LEU A 9 19.39 53.21 21.37
N LEU A 10 18.12 52.85 21.21
CA LEU A 10 17.66 51.46 21.23
C LEU A 10 17.99 50.84 19.86
N GLY A 11 19.11 50.13 19.79
CA GLY A 11 19.48 49.32 18.62
C GLY A 11 18.53 48.14 18.49
N CYS A 12 17.57 48.23 17.58
CA CYS A 12 16.70 47.13 17.20
C CYS A 12 17.48 46.18 16.29
N ALA A 13 18.12 45.17 16.87
CA ALA A 13 18.75 44.09 16.13
C ALA A 13 17.64 43.21 15.52
N LEU A 14 17.39 43.38 14.22
CA LEU A 14 16.55 42.50 13.42
C LEU A 14 17.26 41.15 13.27
N PHE A 15 16.91 40.20 14.13
CA PHE A 15 17.21 38.79 13.90
C PHE A 15 16.33 38.31 12.73
N THR A 16 16.89 38.30 11.52
CA THR A 16 16.32 37.56 10.39
C THR A 16 16.46 36.08 10.67
N GLY A 17 15.42 35.48 11.26
CA GLY A 17 15.32 34.03 11.38
C GLY A 17 15.25 33.40 9.99
N LEU A 18 16.35 32.76 9.56
CA LEU A 18 16.26 31.75 8.51
C LEU A 18 15.47 30.58 9.10
N SER A 19 14.18 30.51 8.80
CA SER A 19 13.44 29.26 8.93
C SER A 19 14.05 28.26 7.96
N ALA A 20 14.90 27.37 8.47
CA ALA A 20 15.20 26.14 7.79
C ALA A 20 13.86 25.44 7.57
N ALA A 21 13.44 25.28 6.32
CA ALA A 21 12.32 24.42 5.99
C ALA A 21 12.63 23.04 6.59
N ALA A 22 11.87 22.62 7.59
CA ALA A 22 11.98 21.27 8.11
C ALA A 22 11.71 20.34 6.93
N ALA A 23 12.71 19.56 6.53
CA ALA A 23 12.50 18.50 5.55
C ALA A 23 11.44 17.57 6.15
N GLU A 24 10.34 17.38 5.41
CA GLU A 24 9.28 16.48 5.82
C GLU A 24 9.86 15.07 5.95
N GLU A 25 9.61 14.40 7.08
CA GLU A 25 10.11 13.05 7.33
C GLU A 25 9.59 12.12 6.21
N PRO A 26 10.45 11.25 5.64
CA PRO A 26 10.05 10.41 4.53
C PRO A 26 8.96 9.42 4.98
N VAL A 27 7.96 9.23 4.12
CA VAL A 27 6.89 8.25 4.35
C VAL A 27 7.45 6.85 4.11
N LEU A 28 7.45 6.03 5.15
CA LEU A 28 7.94 4.65 5.11
C LEU A 28 6.81 3.67 4.75
N PHE A 29 7.17 2.55 4.14
CA PHE A 29 6.21 1.47 3.85
C PHE A 29 5.49 0.98 5.12
N GLY A 30 6.23 0.88 6.24
CA GLY A 30 5.73 0.42 7.53
C GLY A 30 4.60 1.29 8.07
N ASP A 31 4.69 2.60 7.87
CA ASP A 31 3.74 3.57 8.41
C ASP A 31 2.49 3.70 7.53
N ALA A 32 2.68 3.71 6.21
CA ALA A 32 1.61 4.02 5.26
C ALA A 32 0.85 2.79 4.75
N LEU A 33 1.53 1.65 4.57
CA LEU A 33 1.01 0.55 3.73
C LEU A 33 0.95 -0.80 4.44
N TYR A 34 1.87 -1.06 5.37
CA TYR A 34 2.03 -2.40 5.95
C TYR A 34 0.75 -2.96 6.57
N ALA A 35 0.00 -2.15 7.33
CA ALA A 35 -1.26 -2.58 7.93
C ALA A 35 -2.29 -3.07 6.88
N LYS A 36 -2.33 -2.42 5.71
CA LYS A 36 -3.22 -2.81 4.61
C LYS A 36 -2.74 -4.08 3.92
N PHE A 37 -1.43 -4.26 3.74
CA PHE A 37 -0.87 -5.52 3.21
C PHE A 37 -1.20 -6.73 4.10
N GLN A 38 -1.22 -6.54 5.41
CA GLN A 38 -1.59 -7.57 6.38
C GLN A 38 -3.11 -7.68 6.60
N HIS A 39 -3.91 -6.84 5.95
CA HIS A 39 -5.36 -6.90 6.08
C HIS A 39 -5.88 -8.23 5.50
N PRO A 40 -6.89 -8.88 6.12
CA PRO A 40 -7.42 -10.16 5.65
C PRO A 40 -7.85 -10.16 4.18
N ARG A 41 -8.27 -9.02 3.64
CA ARG A 41 -8.65 -8.85 2.23
C ARG A 41 -7.48 -9.03 1.27
N CYS A 42 -6.31 -8.48 1.60
CA CYS A 42 -5.09 -8.62 0.80
C CYS A 42 -4.50 -10.03 0.99
N LEU A 43 -4.46 -10.50 2.23
CA LEU A 43 -4.00 -11.84 2.57
C LEU A 43 -4.84 -12.94 1.90
N GLN A 44 -6.13 -12.72 1.62
CA GLN A 44 -6.94 -13.70 0.88
C GLN A 44 -6.33 -14.13 -0.45
N CYS A 45 -5.75 -13.19 -1.20
CA CYS A 45 -5.06 -13.50 -2.46
C CYS A 45 -3.63 -13.96 -2.19
N HIS A 46 -2.91 -13.25 -1.32
CA HIS A 46 -1.48 -13.50 -1.08
C HIS A 46 -1.19 -14.81 -0.33
N GLN A 47 -2.14 -15.31 0.47
CA GLN A 47 -2.08 -16.64 1.09
C GLN A 47 -2.69 -17.73 0.22
N PHE A 48 -3.38 -17.40 -0.88
CA PHE A 48 -4.23 -18.36 -1.61
C PHE A 48 -3.48 -19.64 -1.99
N ASN A 49 -2.25 -19.48 -2.51
CA ASN A 49 -1.38 -20.58 -2.92
C ASN A 49 -0.38 -21.02 -1.84
N SER A 50 -0.44 -20.48 -0.63
CA SER A 50 0.54 -20.82 0.42
C SER A 50 0.32 -22.23 0.96
N ARG A 51 1.30 -23.12 0.76
CA ARG A 51 1.29 -24.45 1.40
C ARG A 51 1.44 -24.37 2.91
N LYS A 52 2.35 -23.50 3.37
CA LYS A 52 2.67 -23.31 4.78
C LYS A 52 1.44 -22.93 5.60
N ASN A 53 0.60 -22.05 5.04
CA ASN A 53 -0.59 -21.55 5.72
C ASN A 53 -1.88 -22.27 5.31
N ASN A 54 -1.76 -23.44 4.65
CA ASN A 54 -2.89 -24.20 4.11
C ASN A 54 -3.88 -23.29 3.34
N GLY A 55 -3.33 -22.51 2.42
CA GLY A 55 -4.00 -21.48 1.64
C GLY A 55 -5.29 -21.97 0.99
N ARG A 56 -6.18 -21.03 0.64
CA ARG A 56 -7.52 -21.34 0.13
C ARG A 56 -7.50 -22.26 -1.09
N ALA A 57 -6.46 -22.25 -1.92
CA ALA A 57 -6.30 -23.20 -3.02
C ALA A 57 -6.42 -24.66 -2.55
N TYR A 58 -5.94 -25.00 -1.34
CA TYR A 58 -5.87 -26.36 -0.83
C TYR A 58 -7.16 -26.87 -0.21
N SER A 59 -8.01 -25.99 0.30
CA SER A 59 -9.25 -26.34 0.99
C SER A 59 -10.51 -26.08 0.16
N SER A 60 -10.47 -25.14 -0.79
CA SER A 60 -11.65 -24.71 -1.55
C SER A 60 -11.61 -25.04 -3.04
N HIS A 61 -10.47 -25.46 -3.59
CA HIS A 61 -10.31 -25.68 -5.04
C HIS A 61 -9.70 -27.04 -5.37
N ARG A 62 -10.52 -27.96 -5.90
CA ARG A 62 -10.07 -29.26 -6.44
C ARG A 62 -9.53 -29.14 -7.88
N SER A 63 -10.09 -28.23 -8.69
CA SER A 63 -9.74 -28.03 -10.11
C SER A 63 -9.10 -26.66 -10.34
N ARG A 64 -7.88 -26.47 -9.84
CA ARG A 64 -7.17 -25.17 -9.79
C ARG A 64 -6.72 -24.60 -11.14
N TYR A 65 -6.91 -25.35 -12.21
CA TYR A 65 -6.57 -24.96 -13.58
C TYR A 65 -7.78 -24.41 -14.36
N LEU A 66 -8.97 -24.37 -13.75
CA LEU A 66 -10.22 -23.94 -14.39
C LEU A 66 -10.81 -22.68 -13.71
N CYS A 67 -9.97 -21.72 -13.32
CA CYS A 67 -10.38 -20.54 -12.55
C CYS A 67 -11.56 -19.81 -13.22
N ASP A 68 -11.47 -19.55 -14.53
CA ASP A 68 -12.44 -18.73 -15.26
C ASP A 68 -13.81 -19.37 -15.47
N ASN A 69 -13.95 -20.68 -15.24
CA ASN A 69 -15.24 -21.35 -15.27
C ASN A 69 -16.12 -20.92 -14.09
N CYS A 70 -15.49 -20.59 -12.95
CA CYS A 70 -16.17 -20.18 -11.73
C CYS A 70 -15.98 -18.68 -11.44
N HIS A 71 -14.79 -18.12 -11.67
CA HIS A 71 -14.46 -16.71 -11.46
C HIS A 71 -14.91 -15.83 -12.63
N THR A 72 -16.23 -15.83 -12.86
CA THR A 72 -16.86 -15.02 -13.90
C THR A 72 -17.17 -13.59 -13.40
N PRO A 73 -17.39 -12.60 -14.29
CA PRO A 73 -17.80 -11.26 -13.90
C PRO A 73 -19.05 -11.23 -13.01
N ARG A 74 -19.97 -12.18 -13.19
CA ARG A 74 -21.16 -12.32 -12.34
C ARG A 74 -20.82 -12.66 -10.89
N ILE A 75 -19.73 -13.38 -10.66
CA ILE A 75 -19.32 -13.89 -9.34
C ILE A 75 -18.29 -12.98 -8.68
N THR A 76 -17.26 -12.57 -9.44
CA THR A 76 -16.16 -11.76 -8.92
C THR A 76 -16.28 -10.28 -9.26
N GLY A 77 -17.10 -9.89 -10.23
CA GLY A 77 -17.08 -8.52 -10.76
C GLY A 77 -15.85 -8.18 -11.59
N LEU A 78 -14.94 -9.13 -11.83
CA LEU A 78 -13.75 -8.96 -12.66
C LEU A 78 -13.95 -9.63 -14.03
N ALA A 79 -13.24 -9.15 -15.06
CA ALA A 79 -13.28 -9.81 -16.36
C ALA A 79 -12.67 -11.22 -16.28
N ARG A 80 -13.00 -12.07 -17.25
CA ARG A 80 -12.42 -13.41 -17.34
C ARG A 80 -10.90 -13.31 -17.49
N GLY A 81 -10.16 -14.15 -16.77
CA GLY A 81 -8.70 -14.15 -16.76
C GLY A 81 -8.08 -13.09 -15.86
N GLU A 82 -8.84 -12.11 -15.36
CA GLU A 82 -8.27 -11.07 -14.49
C GLU A 82 -8.06 -11.56 -13.05
N TRP A 83 -8.97 -12.40 -12.55
CA TRP A 83 -8.83 -12.96 -11.21
C TRP A 83 -7.67 -13.97 -11.20
N MET A 84 -6.59 -13.62 -10.53
CA MET A 84 -5.45 -14.51 -10.30
C MET A 84 -4.83 -14.22 -8.95
N ALA A 85 -4.60 -15.28 -8.18
CA ALA A 85 -3.79 -15.20 -6.99
C ALA A 85 -2.29 -15.23 -7.37
N PRO A 86 -1.43 -14.50 -6.64
CA PRO A 86 0.00 -14.55 -6.87
C PRO A 86 0.59 -15.93 -6.50
N HIS A 87 1.84 -16.15 -6.90
CA HIS A 87 2.60 -17.35 -6.54
C HIS A 87 2.79 -17.44 -5.01
N GLU A 88 2.97 -18.64 -4.46
CA GLU A 88 3.11 -18.87 -3.00
C GLU A 88 4.27 -18.09 -2.35
N ARG A 89 5.22 -17.62 -3.16
CA ARG A 89 6.37 -16.81 -2.71
C ARG A 89 6.01 -15.36 -2.39
N MET A 90 4.77 -14.97 -2.65
CA MET A 90 4.16 -13.68 -2.31
C MET A 90 3.24 -13.78 -1.09
N ASP A 91 3.35 -14.86 -0.31
CA ASP A 91 2.70 -14.95 0.99
C ASP A 91 3.37 -14.02 1.99
N TRP A 92 2.63 -13.02 2.47
CA TRP A 92 3.11 -12.01 3.41
C TRP A 92 2.87 -12.35 4.88
N THR A 93 2.30 -13.51 5.17
CA THR A 93 1.86 -13.87 6.52
C THR A 93 3.01 -13.91 7.51
N GLY A 94 2.91 -13.09 8.55
CA GLY A 94 3.89 -13.04 9.64
C GLY A 94 5.23 -12.41 9.24
N LEU A 95 5.32 -11.79 8.06
CA LEU A 95 6.49 -11.03 7.67
C LEU A 95 6.49 -9.65 8.34
N SER A 96 7.69 -9.11 8.58
CA SER A 96 7.84 -7.71 9.01
C SER A 96 7.42 -6.74 7.89
N ALA A 97 7.25 -5.46 8.23
CA ALA A 97 7.00 -4.41 7.23
C ALA A 97 8.10 -4.36 6.16
N ARG A 98 9.36 -4.38 6.60
CA ARG A 98 10.53 -4.36 5.72
C ARG A 98 10.55 -5.57 4.80
N ASP A 99 10.34 -6.77 5.33
CA ASP A 99 10.37 -8.00 4.52
C ASP A 99 9.21 -8.08 3.53
N THR A 100 8.02 -7.61 3.94
CA THR A 100 6.85 -7.49 3.04
C THR A 100 7.17 -6.57 1.87
N CYS A 101 7.75 -5.39 2.13
CA CYS A 101 8.15 -4.43 1.09
C CYS A 101 9.21 -5.04 0.15
N LEU A 102 10.26 -5.65 0.70
CA LEU A 102 11.34 -6.24 -0.09
C LEU A 102 10.85 -7.41 -0.96
N ILE A 103 9.95 -8.24 -0.44
CA ILE A 103 9.35 -9.33 -1.23
C ILE A 103 8.45 -8.76 -2.32
N ALA A 104 7.64 -7.74 -2.05
CA ALA A 104 6.83 -7.10 -3.08
C ALA A 104 7.69 -6.59 -4.24
N LYS A 105 8.76 -5.84 -3.95
CA LYS A 105 9.70 -5.33 -4.96
C LYS A 105 10.41 -6.46 -5.72
N ARG A 106 10.98 -7.45 -5.03
CA ARG A 106 11.70 -8.59 -5.63
C ARG A 106 10.84 -9.38 -6.62
N ASN A 107 9.52 -9.33 -6.47
CA ASN A 107 8.59 -10.11 -7.27
C ASN A 107 8.08 -9.41 -8.54
N MET A 108 8.48 -8.15 -8.80
CA MET A 108 8.11 -7.44 -10.04
C MET A 108 8.92 -7.85 -11.27
N GLY A 109 9.90 -8.73 -11.10
CA GLY A 109 10.79 -9.18 -12.16
C GLY A 109 11.92 -8.18 -12.43
N VAL A 110 12.40 -8.15 -13.68
CA VAL A 110 13.51 -7.29 -14.12
C VAL A 110 13.03 -5.95 -14.67
N GLY A 111 13.90 -4.95 -14.73
CA GLY A 111 13.63 -3.61 -15.27
C GLY A 111 13.22 -2.61 -14.18
N ASP A 112 12.39 -1.64 -14.54
CA ASP A 112 11.88 -0.63 -13.61
C ASP A 112 10.86 -1.24 -12.64
N VAL A 113 11.39 -1.77 -11.52
CA VAL A 113 10.62 -2.45 -10.47
C VAL A 113 9.65 -1.49 -9.79
N ASP A 114 10.08 -0.26 -9.52
CA ASP A 114 9.31 0.72 -8.76
C ASP A 114 8.09 1.18 -9.58
N SER A 115 8.27 1.53 -10.85
CA SER A 115 7.14 1.90 -11.72
C SER A 115 6.16 0.74 -11.91
N LYS A 116 6.63 -0.50 -12.06
CA LYS A 116 5.76 -1.69 -12.16
C LYS A 116 4.95 -1.93 -10.88
N LEU A 117 5.60 -1.77 -9.73
CA LEU A 117 4.92 -1.94 -8.46
C LEU A 117 3.87 -0.85 -8.26
N LEU A 118 4.17 0.41 -8.61
CA LEU A 118 3.21 1.50 -8.54
C LEU A 118 2.03 1.27 -9.49
N GLU A 119 2.27 0.84 -10.72
CA GLU A 119 1.21 0.49 -11.67
C GLU A 119 0.30 -0.59 -11.09
N HIS A 120 0.88 -1.67 -10.56
CA HIS A 120 0.12 -2.74 -9.91
C HIS A 120 -0.70 -2.23 -8.72
N MET A 121 -0.08 -1.43 -7.85
CA MET A 121 -0.76 -0.94 -6.65
C MET A 121 -1.85 0.07 -6.99
N LEU A 122 -1.66 0.92 -8.00
CA LEU A 122 -2.58 2.03 -8.27
C LEU A 122 -3.67 1.72 -9.29
N HIS A 123 -3.45 0.77 -10.21
CA HIS A 123 -4.35 0.57 -11.36
C HIS A 123 -4.78 -0.89 -11.57
N ASP A 124 -4.22 -1.86 -10.83
CA ASP A 124 -4.62 -3.26 -10.99
C ASP A 124 -6.04 -3.50 -10.47
N GLY A 125 -6.92 -3.96 -11.34
CA GLY A 125 -8.31 -4.27 -11.01
C GLY A 125 -8.48 -5.25 -9.85
N ARG A 126 -7.51 -6.16 -9.62
CA ARG A 126 -7.53 -7.08 -8.46
C ARG A 126 -7.28 -6.37 -7.14
N VAL A 127 -6.41 -5.36 -7.13
CA VAL A 127 -6.12 -4.56 -5.95
C VAL A 127 -7.37 -3.76 -5.58
N HIS A 128 -7.99 -3.08 -6.54
CA HIS A 128 -9.24 -2.35 -6.32
C HIS A 128 -10.41 -3.28 -5.97
N TRP A 129 -10.49 -4.46 -6.58
CA TRP A 129 -11.44 -5.49 -6.15
C TRP A 129 -11.25 -5.86 -4.69
N ALA A 130 -10.00 -6.05 -4.23
CA ALA A 130 -9.73 -6.39 -2.84
C ALA A 130 -10.10 -5.26 -1.87
N LEU A 131 -9.86 -4.01 -2.26
CA LEU A 131 -10.12 -2.79 -1.49
C LEU A 131 -11.62 -2.47 -1.40
N ASP A 132 -12.38 -2.53 -2.50
CA ASP A 132 -13.69 -1.85 -2.57
C ASP A 132 -14.91 -2.78 -2.58
N ASN A 133 -14.76 -4.04 -3.01
CA ASN A 133 -15.93 -4.91 -3.16
C ASN A 133 -15.72 -6.37 -2.76
N GLY A 134 -14.63 -6.98 -3.17
CA GLY A 134 -14.34 -8.35 -2.85
C GLY A 134 -15.40 -9.36 -3.22
N MET A 135 -16.15 -9.15 -4.29
CA MET A 135 -17.33 -9.95 -4.64
C MET A 135 -17.01 -11.45 -4.69
N THR A 136 -17.84 -12.24 -4.01
CA THR A 136 -17.77 -13.71 -4.01
C THR A 136 -19.15 -14.31 -4.28
N PRO A 137 -19.28 -15.64 -4.44
CA PRO A 137 -20.60 -16.28 -4.47
C PRO A 137 -21.48 -15.99 -3.24
N MET A 138 -20.90 -15.58 -2.11
CA MET A 138 -21.63 -15.18 -0.90
C MET A 138 -22.04 -13.70 -0.89
N GLY A 139 -21.73 -12.95 -1.95
CA GLY A 139 -22.00 -11.52 -2.07
C GLY A 139 -20.78 -10.63 -1.87
N LYS A 140 -21.04 -9.32 -1.78
CA LYS A 140 -20.05 -8.26 -1.59
C LYS A 140 -19.54 -8.26 -0.15
N PHE A 141 -18.23 -8.18 0.03
CA PHE A 141 -17.64 -7.93 1.34
C PHE A 141 -17.56 -6.42 1.61
N PRO A 142 -17.50 -5.99 2.89
CA PRO A 142 -17.17 -4.61 3.21
C PRO A 142 -15.83 -4.19 2.59
N ALA A 143 -15.73 -2.92 2.24
CA ALA A 143 -14.47 -2.34 1.80
C ALA A 143 -13.41 -2.40 2.91
N VAL A 144 -12.13 -2.47 2.52
CA VAL A 144 -11.02 -2.23 3.45
C VAL A 144 -11.17 -0.81 4.01
N PRO A 145 -10.94 -0.57 5.31
CA PRO A 145 -10.96 0.78 5.87
C PRO A 145 -10.15 1.77 5.02
N GLY A 146 -10.74 2.91 4.72
CA GLY A 146 -10.18 3.92 3.81
C GLY A 146 -10.40 3.67 2.30
N GLY A 147 -10.56 2.40 1.88
CA GLY A 147 -10.82 2.04 0.48
C GLY A 147 -9.73 2.49 -0.50
N SER A 148 -10.07 2.52 -1.80
CA SER A 148 -9.14 2.85 -2.88
C SER A 148 -8.56 4.27 -2.85
N GLU A 149 -9.33 5.26 -2.39
CA GLU A 149 -8.85 6.67 -2.36
C GLU A 149 -7.70 6.85 -1.38
N GLU A 150 -7.88 6.37 -0.16
CA GLU A 150 -6.84 6.43 0.86
C GLU A 150 -5.65 5.52 0.49
N TRP A 151 -5.90 4.33 -0.07
CA TRP A 151 -4.83 3.51 -0.62
C TRP A 151 -3.98 4.28 -1.65
N ALA A 152 -4.62 4.92 -2.63
CA ALA A 152 -3.90 5.66 -3.66
C ALA A 152 -3.10 6.84 -3.10
N ARG A 153 -3.65 7.56 -2.10
CA ARG A 153 -2.94 8.62 -1.39
C ARG A 153 -1.67 8.08 -0.73
N ASP A 154 -1.79 7.01 0.04
CA ASP A 154 -0.69 6.47 0.82
C ASP A 154 0.40 5.84 -0.07
N VAL A 155 0.01 5.19 -1.17
CA VAL A 155 0.94 4.69 -2.19
C VAL A 155 1.72 5.83 -2.83
N ARG A 156 1.05 6.92 -3.22
CA ARG A 156 1.72 8.09 -3.84
C ARG A 156 2.65 8.80 -2.86
N ALA A 157 2.27 8.91 -1.59
CA ALA A 157 3.11 9.49 -0.55
C ALA A 157 4.40 8.67 -0.35
N TRP A 158 4.26 7.35 -0.21
CA TRP A 158 5.40 6.43 -0.15
C TRP A 158 6.28 6.49 -1.41
N ALA A 159 5.66 6.61 -2.59
CA ALA A 159 6.37 6.77 -3.85
C ALA A 159 7.20 8.05 -3.91
N ALA A 160 6.61 9.18 -3.50
CA ALA A 160 7.28 10.48 -3.46
C ALA A 160 8.47 10.48 -2.48
N SER A 161 8.41 9.65 -1.43
CA SER A 161 9.51 9.43 -0.48
C SER A 161 10.54 8.39 -0.95
N GLY A 162 10.49 7.94 -2.20
CA GLY A 162 11.48 7.02 -2.78
C GLY A 162 11.21 5.54 -2.51
N MET A 163 9.97 5.18 -2.18
CA MET A 163 9.53 3.79 -1.98
C MET A 163 10.40 3.01 -0.99
N ARG A 164 10.76 3.64 0.13
CA ARG A 164 11.67 3.08 1.14
C ARG A 164 11.00 1.96 1.93
N CYS A 165 11.71 0.85 2.11
CA CYS A 165 11.24 -0.26 2.94
C CYS A 165 11.56 -0.09 4.44
N GLU A 166 12.38 0.92 4.77
CA GLU A 166 12.95 1.23 6.08
C GLU A 166 13.06 2.74 6.28
#